data_AF-A0A5B6U8R9-F1
#
_entry.id   AF-A0A5B6U8R9-F1
#
_cell.length_a   1.000
_cell.length_b   1.000
_cell.length_c   1.000
_cell.angle_alpha   90.00
_cell.angle_beta   90.00
_cell.angle_gamma   90.00
#
_symmetry.space_group_name_H-M   'P 1'
#
loop_
_entity.id
_entity.type
_entity.pdbx_description
1 polymer ?
#
loop_
_entity_poly.entity_id
_entity_poly.type
_entity_poly.pdbx_seq_one_letter_code
_entity_poly.pdbx_strand_id
1 'polypeptide(L)'
;MVLNSALLWHRLMGKVVLAVGSDASPFLRSYAHCSKGRIGVTLLVINLSDQTKFIADVQNSMNNNIKLATEQQKISRKSFSRSLKNTASGAEIKASSDEYSYREEYHLTPKNGYLQTRTMVLNGIPLELTSTGNIPRLDPIRVNVKSPISITPLSIAFIVFPDFVAPACR
;
A
#
# COMPACT_ATOMS: atom_id res chain seq x y z
N MET A 1 -8.11 -6.13 15.36
CA MET A 1 -7.13 -5.88 14.27
C MET A 1 -6.51 -7.16 13.67
N VAL A 2 -6.15 -8.18 14.46
CA VAL A 2 -5.29 -9.28 13.96
C VAL A 2 -5.93 -10.23 12.93
N LEU A 3 -7.23 -10.54 13.05
CA LEU A 3 -7.86 -11.59 12.23
C LEU A 3 -7.95 -11.23 10.73
N ASN A 4 -8.39 -10.01 10.40
CA ASN A 4 -8.54 -9.62 8.98
C ASN A 4 -7.18 -9.42 8.30
N SER A 5 -6.17 -8.89 9.01
CA SER A 5 -4.81 -8.81 8.48
C SER A 5 -4.19 -10.18 8.25
N ALA A 6 -4.45 -11.16 9.13
CA ALA A 6 -3.98 -12.54 8.95
C ALA A 6 -4.63 -13.22 7.75
N LEU A 7 -5.90 -12.95 7.49
CA LEU A 7 -6.60 -13.47 6.32
C LEU A 7 -6.05 -12.89 5.01
N LEU A 8 -5.83 -11.56 4.94
CA LEU A 8 -5.19 -10.94 3.77
C LEU A 8 -3.78 -11.47 3.57
N TRP A 9 -2.99 -11.59 4.64
CA TRP A 9 -1.68 -12.23 4.59
C TRP A 9 -1.76 -13.63 3.97
N HIS A 10 -2.66 -14.47 4.47
CA HIS A 10 -2.84 -15.82 3.96
C HIS A 10 -3.25 -15.83 2.48
N ARG A 11 -4.05 -14.87 2.01
CA ARG A 11 -4.52 -14.82 0.61
C ARG A 11 -3.48 -14.23 -0.35
N LEU A 12 -2.67 -13.28 0.10
CA LEU A 12 -1.82 -12.46 -0.78
C LEU A 12 -0.33 -12.83 -0.71
N MET A 13 0.19 -13.14 0.48
CA MET A 13 1.63 -13.36 0.68
C MET A 13 2.00 -14.81 0.35
N GLY A 14 2.94 -14.98 -0.59
CA GLY A 14 3.48 -16.27 -0.98
C GLY A 14 4.54 -16.80 -0.03
N LYS A 15 5.17 -17.92 -0.40
CA LYS A 15 6.13 -18.64 0.45
C LYS A 15 7.56 -18.08 0.38
N VAL A 16 7.91 -17.41 -0.71
CA VAL A 16 9.25 -16.88 -0.95
C VAL A 16 9.32 -15.45 -0.41
N VAL A 17 10.26 -15.23 0.51
CA VAL A 17 10.52 -13.92 1.15
C VAL A 17 11.52 -13.14 0.31
N LEU A 18 11.30 -11.84 0.18
CA LEU A 18 12.17 -10.91 -0.54
C LEU A 18 12.72 -9.85 0.41
N ALA A 19 13.94 -9.40 0.14
CA ALA A 19 14.54 -8.29 0.85
C ALA A 19 13.92 -6.96 0.41
N VAL A 20 13.58 -6.11 1.39
CA VAL A 20 13.15 -4.73 1.15
C VAL A 20 14.24 -3.81 1.65
N GLY A 21 14.85 -3.05 0.73
CA GLY A 21 15.74 -1.95 1.09
C GLY A 21 14.90 -0.71 1.34
N SER A 22 15.04 -0.08 2.51
CA SER A 22 14.38 1.20 2.77
C SER A 22 15.26 2.08 3.65
N ASP A 23 15.30 3.37 3.32
CA ASP A 23 15.80 4.43 4.19
C ASP A 23 14.64 4.98 5.07
N ALA A 24 13.60 4.17 5.28
CA ALA A 24 12.36 4.60 5.90
C ALA A 24 12.51 4.82 7.41
N SER A 25 11.63 5.67 7.94
CA SER A 25 11.49 5.91 9.38
C SER A 25 11.32 4.60 10.16
N PRO A 26 11.84 4.49 11.41
CA PRO A 26 11.62 3.32 12.25
C PRO A 26 10.14 3.04 12.56
N PHE A 27 9.26 4.02 12.33
CA PHE A 27 7.81 3.86 12.45
C PHE A 27 7.15 3.21 11.22
N LEU A 28 7.89 2.99 10.12
CA LEU A 28 7.38 2.33 8.94
C LEU A 28 8.09 0.99 8.76
N ARG A 29 7.35 -0.10 8.90
CA ARG A 29 7.87 -1.46 8.68
C ARG A 29 7.39 -1.98 7.34
N SER A 30 8.28 -2.61 6.58
CA SER A 30 7.96 -3.17 5.27
C SER A 30 8.47 -4.61 5.14
N TYR A 31 7.67 -5.44 4.48
CA TYR A 31 7.97 -6.85 4.25
C TYR A 31 7.50 -7.22 2.84
N ALA A 32 8.29 -7.95 2.08
CA ALA A 32 7.91 -8.36 0.72
C ALA A 32 8.04 -9.86 0.52
N HIS A 33 7.06 -10.42 -0.18
CA HIS A 33 7.05 -11.81 -0.59
C HIS A 33 6.69 -11.89 -2.08
N CYS A 34 7.04 -12.99 -2.74
CA CYS A 34 6.38 -13.33 -4.00
C CYS A 34 4.86 -13.44 -3.77
N SER A 35 4.07 -13.03 -4.74
CA SER A 35 2.61 -13.09 -4.65
C SER A 35 2.11 -14.54 -4.58
N LYS A 36 1.10 -14.79 -3.75
CA LYS A 36 0.52 -16.14 -3.65
C LYS A 36 -0.34 -16.44 -4.87
N GLY A 37 -0.06 -17.57 -5.53
CA GLY A 37 -0.89 -18.11 -6.61
C GLY A 37 -0.83 -17.33 -7.93
N ARG A 38 0.06 -16.35 -8.07
CA ARG A 38 0.27 -15.57 -9.29
C ARG A 38 1.68 -14.98 -9.34
N ILE A 39 2.13 -14.65 -10.54
CA ILE A 39 3.39 -13.95 -10.78
C ILE A 39 3.33 -12.55 -10.15
N GLY A 40 4.49 -12.06 -9.71
CA GLY A 40 4.64 -10.74 -9.13
C GLY A 40 4.98 -10.77 -7.64
N VAL A 41 4.84 -9.61 -7.01
CA VAL A 41 5.27 -9.37 -5.62
C VAL A 41 4.12 -8.77 -4.83
N THR A 42 4.03 -9.17 -3.56
CA THR A 42 3.17 -8.53 -2.56
C THR A 42 4.03 -7.91 -1.47
N LEU A 43 3.80 -6.62 -1.22
CA LEU A 43 4.40 -5.85 -0.14
C LEU A 43 3.38 -5.66 0.98
N LEU A 44 3.78 -5.93 2.22
CA LEU A 44 3.09 -5.50 3.43
C LEU A 44 3.83 -4.28 3.99
N VAL A 45 3.10 -3.19 4.21
CA VAL A 45 3.64 -2.01 4.89
C VAL A 45 2.78 -1.69 6.11
N ILE A 46 3.44 -1.44 7.24
CA ILE A 46 2.82 -1.13 8.53
C ILE A 46 3.32 0.23 8.98
N ASN A 47 2.40 1.18 9.10
CA ASN A 47 2.67 2.47 9.70
C ASN A 47 2.30 2.45 11.18
N LEU A 48 3.31 2.52 12.04
CA LEU A 48 3.20 2.54 13.50
C LEU A 48 3.16 3.96 14.07
N SER A 49 3.32 5.00 13.25
CA SER A 49 3.17 6.39 13.69
C SER A 49 1.68 6.74 13.79
N ASP A 50 1.32 7.45 14.85
CA ASP A 50 0.00 8.06 15.07
C ASP A 50 -0.12 9.47 14.46
N GLN A 51 1.02 10.09 14.14
CA GLN A 51 1.09 11.47 13.68
C GLN A 51 1.64 11.62 12.26
N THR A 52 2.22 10.57 11.69
CA THR A 52 2.90 10.67 10.39
C THR A 52 2.17 9.86 9.34
N LYS A 53 1.85 10.51 8.24
CA LYS A 53 1.47 9.86 6.98
C LYS A 53 2.75 9.65 6.17
N PHE A 54 2.93 8.45 5.63
CA PHE A 54 4.04 8.16 4.73
C PHE A 54 3.56 8.14 3.29
N ILE A 55 4.32 8.80 2.41
CA ILE A 55 4.17 8.66 0.97
C ILE A 55 5.33 7.80 0.49
N ALA A 56 5.04 6.71 -0.19
CA ALA A 56 6.04 5.73 -0.59
C ALA A 56 6.00 5.47 -2.09
N ASP A 57 7.17 5.43 -2.70
CA ASP A 57 7.37 5.00 -4.08
C ASP A 57 8.17 3.69 -4.08
N VAL A 58 7.69 2.73 -4.87
CA VAL A 58 8.35 1.43 -5.03
C VAL A 58 9.17 1.48 -6.30
N GLN A 59 10.48 1.35 -6.15
CA GLN A 59 11.41 1.28 -7.27
C GLN A 59 11.96 -0.14 -7.38
N ASN A 60 12.03 -0.64 -8.61
CA ASN A 60 12.77 -1.85 -8.90
C ASN A 60 14.27 -1.51 -8.92
N SER A 61 15.02 -1.99 -7.93
CA SER A 61 16.48 -1.86 -7.95
C SER A 61 17.06 -2.89 -8.90
N MET A 62 18.13 -2.53 -9.64
CA MET A 62 18.85 -3.43 -10.55
C MET A 62 19.42 -4.70 -9.86
N ASN A 63 19.32 -4.77 -8.53
CA ASN A 63 19.82 -5.83 -7.67
C ASN A 63 18.71 -6.84 -7.31
N ASN A 64 17.53 -6.76 -7.92
CA ASN A 64 16.31 -7.53 -7.56
C ASN A 64 15.77 -7.27 -6.15
N ASN A 65 16.26 -6.22 -5.49
CA ASN A 65 15.76 -5.79 -4.20
C ASN A 65 14.66 -4.75 -4.41
N ILE A 66 13.60 -4.84 -3.61
CA ILE A 66 12.53 -3.85 -3.62
C ILE A 66 13.04 -2.65 -2.85
N LYS A 67 13.16 -1.49 -3.50
CA LYS A 67 13.51 -0.24 -2.80
C LYS A 67 12.25 0.55 -2.52
N LEU A 68 12.04 0.88 -1.25
CA LEU A 68 10.96 1.76 -0.82
C LEU A 68 11.54 3.14 -0.52
N ALA A 69 11.30 4.09 -1.41
CA ALA A 69 11.61 5.50 -1.17
C ALA A 69 10.44 6.14 -0.43
N THR A 70 10.68 6.82 0.68
CA THR A 70 9.60 7.33 1.55
C THR A 70 9.77 8.78 1.95
N GLU A 71 8.70 9.55 1.83
CA GLU A 71 8.59 10.90 2.35
C GLU A 71 7.64 10.95 3.55
N GLN A 72 7.99 11.76 4.56
CA GLN A 72 7.23 11.89 5.81
C GLN A 72 6.39 13.16 5.80
N GLN A 73 5.07 13.01 5.98
CA GLN A 73 4.16 14.14 6.16
C GLN A 73 3.59 14.10 7.57
N LYS A 74 4.05 15.01 8.44
CA LYS A 74 3.53 15.16 9.80
C LYS A 74 2.13 15.77 9.76
N ILE A 75 1.17 15.12 10.40
CA ILE A 75 -0.20 15.61 10.59
C ILE A 75 -0.18 16.67 11.70
N SER A 76 0.31 17.86 11.36
CA SER A 76 0.18 19.04 12.22
C SER A 76 -1.17 19.69 11.97
N ARG A 77 -1.99 19.89 13.03
CA ARG A 77 -3.14 20.81 13.01
C ARG A 77 -2.65 22.24 12.79
N LYS A 78 -2.46 22.68 11.53
CA LYS A 78 -2.19 24.08 11.22
C LYS A 78 -3.07 24.55 10.05
N SER A 79 -3.64 25.72 10.25
CA SER A 79 -4.55 26.46 9.38
C SER A 79 -4.11 26.47 7.91
N PHE A 80 -5.06 26.24 7.02
CA PHE A 80 -4.90 26.37 5.57
C PHE A 80 -4.56 27.82 5.18
N SER A 81 -3.27 28.13 5.01
CA SER A 81 -2.86 29.24 4.14
C SER A 81 -2.69 28.70 2.72
N ARG A 82 -3.73 28.86 1.90
CA ARG A 82 -3.68 28.61 0.45
C ARG A 82 -2.74 29.65 -0.17
N SER A 83 -1.54 29.23 -0.58
CA SER A 83 -0.74 29.98 -1.53
C SER A 83 -0.96 29.37 -2.91
N LEU A 84 -1.79 30.04 -3.73
CA LEU A 84 -1.93 29.72 -5.15
C LEU A 84 -0.60 30.04 -5.84
N LYS A 85 -0.02 29.06 -6.53
CA LYS A 85 0.92 29.32 -7.62
C LYS A 85 0.44 28.56 -8.86
N ASN A 86 -0.19 29.32 -9.76
CA ASN A 86 -0.42 28.90 -11.13
C ASN A 86 0.78 29.33 -11.96
N THR A 87 1.39 28.40 -12.67
CA THR A 87 2.02 28.67 -13.97
C THR A 87 1.90 27.39 -14.80
N ALA A 88 1.06 27.48 -15.83
CA ALA A 88 0.95 26.49 -16.89
C ALA A 88 2.12 26.65 -17.85
N SER A 89 2.71 25.54 -18.28
CA SER A 89 3.37 25.45 -19.58
C SER A 89 3.02 24.10 -20.17
N GLY A 90 2.11 24.15 -21.15
CA GLY A 90 1.77 23.01 -21.97
C GLY A 90 2.99 22.52 -22.74
N ALA A 91 3.24 21.23 -22.63
CA ALA A 91 3.90 20.45 -23.65
C ALA A 91 3.03 19.20 -23.83
N GLU A 92 2.40 19.08 -25.00
CA GLU A 92 1.72 17.87 -25.43
C GLU A 92 2.75 16.73 -25.45
N ILE A 93 2.72 15.88 -24.42
CA ILE A 93 3.44 14.62 -24.46
C ILE A 93 2.47 13.60 -25.06
N LYS A 94 2.74 13.29 -26.32
CA LYS A 94 2.13 12.20 -27.09
C LYS A 94 2.00 10.98 -26.18
N ALA A 95 0.79 10.46 -26.04
CA ALA A 95 0.51 9.21 -25.36
C ALA A 95 1.24 8.08 -26.10
N SER A 96 2.48 7.82 -25.70
CA SER A 96 3.14 6.55 -25.98
C SER A 96 2.37 5.48 -25.22
N SER A 97 2.03 4.42 -25.93
CA SER A 97 1.31 3.24 -25.47
C SER A 97 2.10 2.44 -24.40
N ASP A 98 2.41 3.07 -23.27
CA ASP A 98 2.75 2.37 -22.03
C ASP A 98 1.44 1.76 -21.54
N GLU A 99 1.26 0.47 -21.77
CA GLU A 99 0.21 -0.33 -21.16
C GLU A 99 0.10 0.04 -19.67
N TYR A 100 -1.05 0.60 -19.27
CA TYR A 100 -1.28 1.07 -17.91
C TYR A 100 -1.19 -0.12 -16.95
N SER A 101 -0.01 -0.40 -16.40
CA SER A 101 0.11 -1.39 -15.32
C SER A 101 -0.53 -0.83 -14.06
N TYR A 102 -1.37 -1.64 -13.44
CA TYR A 102 -2.07 -1.32 -12.20
C TYR A 102 -1.53 -2.19 -11.08
N ARG A 103 -1.37 -1.61 -9.90
CA ARG A 103 -1.20 -2.35 -8.66
C ARG A 103 -2.52 -2.43 -7.90
N GLU A 104 -2.65 -3.46 -7.08
CA GLU A 104 -3.79 -3.64 -6.18
C GLU A 104 -3.40 -3.19 -4.78
N GLU A 105 -4.22 -2.36 -4.15
CA GLU A 105 -4.00 -1.92 -2.77
C GLU A 105 -5.13 -2.34 -1.84
N TYR A 106 -4.75 -2.83 -0.66
CA TYR A 106 -5.63 -3.23 0.43
C TYR A 106 -5.24 -2.46 1.68
N HIS A 107 -5.85 -1.30 1.88
CA HIS A 107 -5.60 -0.44 3.04
C HIS A 107 -6.54 -0.81 4.17
N LEU A 108 -5.95 -1.22 5.28
CA LEU A 108 -6.62 -1.64 6.49
C LEU A 108 -6.46 -0.60 7.59
N THR A 109 -7.58 -0.05 8.05
CA THR A 109 -7.64 0.91 9.16
C THR A 109 -8.60 0.43 10.24
N PRO A 110 -8.44 0.88 11.50
CA PRO A 110 -9.45 0.66 12.52
C PRO A 110 -10.71 1.49 12.22
N LYS A 111 -11.90 0.90 12.42
CA LYS A 111 -13.17 1.64 12.38
C LYS A 111 -13.10 2.86 13.31
N ASN A 112 -13.41 4.03 12.76
CA ASN A 112 -13.35 5.34 13.45
C ASN A 112 -11.97 5.73 14.00
N GLY A 113 -10.87 5.10 13.56
CA GLY A 113 -9.53 5.45 14.03
C GLY A 113 -9.12 4.84 15.37
N TYR A 114 -9.99 4.08 16.06
CA TYR A 114 -9.69 3.52 17.38
C TYR A 114 -9.04 2.14 17.29
N LEU A 115 -7.76 2.00 17.67
CA LEU A 115 -7.03 0.72 17.56
C LEU A 115 -7.65 -0.46 18.33
N GLN A 116 -8.39 -0.18 19.41
CA GLN A 116 -9.05 -1.19 20.23
C GLN A 116 -10.34 -1.73 19.60
N THR A 117 -10.81 -1.12 18.51
CA THR A 117 -11.99 -1.59 17.81
C THR A 117 -11.79 -3.00 17.24
N ARG A 118 -12.87 -3.78 17.25
CA ARG A 118 -12.87 -5.13 16.67
C ARG A 118 -13.09 -5.11 15.16
N THR A 119 -13.75 -4.07 14.65
CA THR A 119 -14.08 -3.95 13.22
C THR A 119 -12.97 -3.23 12.47
N MET A 120 -12.44 -3.88 11.44
CA MET A 120 -11.52 -3.24 10.51
C MET A 120 -12.25 -2.68 9.31
N VAL A 121 -11.63 -1.70 8.66
CA VAL A 121 -12.13 -1.07 7.45
C VAL A 121 -11.10 -1.33 6.35
N LEU A 122 -11.53 -1.98 5.28
CA LEU A 122 -10.73 -2.23 4.08
C LEU A 122 -11.12 -1.23 3.00
N ASN A 123 -10.17 -0.37 2.58
CA ASN A 123 -10.40 0.60 1.51
C ASN A 123 -11.66 1.47 1.73
N GLY A 124 -12.00 1.78 2.99
CA GLY A 124 -13.19 2.54 3.38
C GLY A 124 -14.44 1.69 3.71
N ILE A 125 -14.42 0.39 3.44
CA ILE A 125 -15.55 -0.53 3.67
C ILE A 125 -15.33 -1.34 4.95
N PRO A 126 -16.24 -1.28 5.95
CA PRO A 126 -16.16 -2.13 7.14
C PRO A 126 -16.19 -3.61 6.79
N LEU A 127 -15.24 -4.37 7.34
CA LEU A 127 -15.20 -5.82 7.22
C LEU A 127 -16.05 -6.44 8.34
N GLU A 128 -17.27 -6.82 7.97
CA GLU A 128 -18.22 -7.53 8.82
C GLU A 128 -18.59 -8.85 8.16
N LEU A 129 -18.90 -9.88 8.97
CA LEU A 129 -19.39 -11.13 8.42
C LEU A 129 -20.73 -10.90 7.75
N THR A 130 -20.98 -11.64 6.67
CA THR A 130 -22.31 -11.68 6.06
C THR A 130 -23.35 -12.19 7.05
N SER A 131 -24.65 -11.98 6.77
CA SER A 131 -25.74 -12.46 7.61
C SER A 131 -25.71 -13.98 7.85
N THR A 132 -25.07 -14.74 6.96
CA THR A 132 -24.87 -16.20 7.08
C THR A 132 -23.54 -16.58 7.74
N GLY A 133 -22.80 -15.62 8.29
CA GLY A 133 -21.51 -15.86 8.96
C GLY A 133 -20.30 -16.04 8.02
N ASN A 134 -20.48 -15.88 6.71
CA ASN A 134 -19.38 -16.00 5.76
C ASN A 134 -18.46 -14.76 5.79
N ILE A 135 -17.18 -15.00 5.46
CA ILE A 135 -16.16 -13.97 5.30
C ILE A 135 -16.56 -13.03 4.14
N PRO A 136 -16.54 -11.70 4.33
CA PRO A 136 -16.86 -10.75 3.27
C PRO A 136 -15.82 -10.81 2.14
N ARG A 137 -16.19 -10.25 0.98
CA ARG A 137 -15.21 -10.02 -0.09
C ARG A 137 -14.13 -9.05 0.38
N LEU A 138 -12.91 -9.32 -0.05
CA LEU A 138 -11.75 -8.50 0.24
C LEU A 138 -11.27 -7.93 -1.09
N ASP A 139 -11.92 -6.87 -1.54
CA ASP A 139 -11.68 -6.32 -2.87
C ASP A 139 -10.60 -5.22 -2.81
N PRO A 140 -9.62 -5.24 -3.73
CA PRO A 140 -8.62 -4.20 -3.81
C PRO A 140 -9.16 -2.93 -4.47
N ILE A 141 -8.45 -1.83 -4.24
CA ILE A 141 -8.47 -0.70 -5.18
C ILE A 141 -7.34 -0.88 -6.19
N ARG A 142 -7.59 -0.56 -7.46
CA ARG A 142 -6.58 -0.60 -8.52
C ARG A 142 -6.04 0.80 -8.73
N VAL A 143 -4.73 0.94 -8.62
CA VAL A 143 -4.03 2.22 -8.71
C VAL A 143 -2.94 2.09 -9.76
N ASN A 144 -2.69 3.16 -10.53
CA ASN A 144 -1.61 3.17 -11.51
C ASN A 144 -0.27 2.98 -10.80
N VAL A 145 0.60 2.08 -11.29
CA VAL A 145 1.89 1.77 -10.64
C VAL A 145 2.80 2.99 -10.44
N LYS A 146 2.68 4.03 -11.30
CA LYS A 146 3.46 5.26 -11.23
C LYS A 146 2.93 6.26 -10.19
N SER A 147 1.72 6.07 -9.67
CA SER A 147 1.17 6.92 -8.61
C SER A 147 1.83 6.59 -7.27
N PRO A 148 2.13 7.55 -6.40
CA PRO A 148 2.71 7.26 -5.09
C PRO A 148 1.72 6.51 -4.19
N ILE A 149 2.23 5.71 -3.26
CA ILE A 149 1.44 4.95 -2.27
C ILE A 149 1.29 5.80 -1.01
N SER A 150 0.05 6.01 -0.58
CA SER A 150 -0.25 6.78 0.62
C SER A 150 -0.57 5.85 1.79
N ILE A 151 0.24 5.89 2.86
CA ILE A 151 0.08 5.03 4.03
C ILE A 151 -0.31 5.88 5.23
N THR A 152 -1.55 5.75 5.66
CA THR A 152 -2.12 6.53 6.77
C THR A 152 -1.50 6.16 8.13
N PRO A 153 -1.54 7.06 9.13
CA PRO A 153 -1.14 6.71 10.50
C PRO A 153 -1.86 5.47 11.03
N LEU A 154 -1.16 4.68 11.87
CA LEU A 154 -1.69 3.50 12.56
C LEU A 154 -2.49 2.56 11.65
N SER A 155 -1.94 2.28 10.47
CA SER A 155 -2.59 1.49 9.43
C SER A 155 -1.66 0.45 8.83
N ILE A 156 -2.28 -0.50 8.13
CA ILE A 156 -1.61 -1.59 7.43
C ILE A 156 -2.03 -1.52 5.97
N ALA A 157 -1.11 -1.70 5.03
CA ALA A 157 -1.42 -1.80 3.62
C ALA A 157 -0.78 -3.05 3.03
N PHE A 158 -1.56 -3.84 2.28
CA PHE A 158 -1.02 -4.84 1.35
C PHE A 158 -1.06 -4.24 -0.05
N ILE A 159 0.08 -4.27 -0.74
CA ILE A 159 0.24 -3.73 -2.08
C ILE A 159 0.71 -4.87 -2.98
N VAL A 160 -0.11 -5.28 -3.93
CA VAL A 160 0.24 -6.31 -4.91
C VAL A 160 0.66 -5.61 -6.19
N PHE A 161 1.82 -5.96 -6.69
CA PHE A 161 2.29 -5.57 -8.02
C PHE A 161 2.17 -6.79 -8.94
N PRO A 162 1.06 -6.90 -9.71
CA PRO A 162 0.99 -7.83 -10.82
C PRO A 162 2.18 -7.60 -11.75
N ASP A 163 2.74 -8.67 -12.26
CA ASP A 163 3.79 -8.63 -13.29
C ASP A 163 5.12 -7.99 -12.84
N PHE A 164 5.31 -7.78 -11.54
CA PHE A 164 6.60 -7.37 -11.00
C PHE A 164 7.65 -8.45 -11.26
N VAL A 165 8.64 -8.13 -12.10
CA VAL A 165 9.71 -9.07 -12.46
C VAL A 165 10.71 -9.16 -11.30
N ALA A 166 10.54 -10.19 -10.48
CA ALA A 166 11.50 -10.61 -9.47
C ALA A 166 11.98 -12.03 -9.81
N PRO A 167 13.28 -12.28 -10.08
CA PRO A 167 13.76 -13.59 -10.54
C PRO A 167 13.47 -14.77 -9.60
N ALA A 168 13.29 -14.48 -8.30
CA ALA A 168 12.91 -15.46 -7.28
C ALA A 168 11.41 -15.83 -7.31
N CYS A 169 10.58 -15.04 -7.98
CA CYS A 169 9.13 -15.21 -8.10
C CYS A 169 8.79 -15.82 -9.46
N ARG A 170 8.90 -17.15 -9.55
CA ARG A 170 8.55 -17.94 -10.73
C ARG A 170 7.26 -18.70 -10.52
#